data_AF-A0A1V4MW51-F1
#
_entry.id   AF-A0A1V4MW51-F1
#
_cell.length_a   1.000
_cell.length_b   1.000
_cell.length_c   1.000
_cell.angle_alpha   90.00
_cell.angle_beta   90.00
_cell.angle_gamma   90.00
#
_symmetry.space_group_name_H-M   'P 1'
#
loop_
_entity.id
_entity.type
_entity.pdbx_description
1 polymer ?
#
loop_
_entity_poly.entity_id
_entity_poly.type
_entity_poly.pdbx_seq_one_letter_code
_entity_poly.pdbx_strand_id
1 'polypeptide(L)'
;MQLPGSGNAQALTTLLSSLVERSEAVTALLISREGMCVGKAGSTESLNSTALAALVAGMFAATREVANIVGEEQFSILLQQGEKRHIHISLIGQRYMMVVVFEDYTRIGRVRHEARSIVPDLLRILENRERTRKEDAEDLSVPEFREYALNLIDRIFVVGEEDDASSGSG
;
A
#
# COMPACT_ATOMS: atom_id res chain seq x y z
N MET A 1 -17.87 -0.98 -19.06
CA MET A 1 -17.36 0.28 -18.49
C MET A 1 -16.18 -0.09 -17.59
N GLN A 2 -14.95 0.20 -18.03
CA GLN A 2 -13.73 -0.15 -17.31
C GLN A 2 -13.46 0.97 -16.31
N LEU A 3 -13.33 0.65 -15.03
CA LEU A 3 -13.09 1.64 -13.98
C LEU A 3 -11.75 2.36 -14.24
N PRO A 4 -11.70 3.70 -14.23
CA PRO A 4 -10.45 4.44 -14.28
C PRO A 4 -9.55 3.96 -13.13
N GLY A 5 -8.31 3.56 -13.45
CA GLY A 5 -7.34 3.00 -12.50
C GLY A 5 -7.09 1.47 -12.56
N SER A 6 -7.92 0.72 -13.30
CA SER A 6 -7.75 -0.76 -13.42
C SER A 6 -6.46 -1.18 -14.14
N GLY A 7 -6.01 -0.42 -15.15
CA GLY A 7 -4.77 -0.72 -15.90
C GLY A 7 -3.50 -0.62 -15.06
N ASN A 8 -3.41 0.39 -14.18
CA ASN A 8 -2.24 0.57 -13.31
C ASN A 8 -2.16 -0.51 -12.22
N ALA A 9 -3.30 -0.93 -11.66
CA ALA A 9 -3.35 -2.02 -10.68
C ALA A 9 -2.89 -3.35 -11.28
N GLN A 10 -3.29 -3.64 -12.53
CA GLN A 10 -2.86 -4.83 -13.25
C GLN A 10 -1.36 -4.79 -13.54
N ALA A 11 -0.85 -3.66 -14.08
CA ALA A 11 0.57 -3.49 -14.38
C ALA A 11 1.45 -3.63 -13.12
N LEU A 12 1.02 -3.04 -12.00
CA LEU A 12 1.69 -3.20 -10.71
C LEU A 12 1.76 -4.67 -10.29
N THR A 13 0.65 -5.39 -10.40
CA THR A 13 0.58 -6.81 -10.02
C THR A 13 1.49 -7.65 -10.90
N THR A 14 1.49 -7.42 -12.23
CA THR A 14 2.40 -8.11 -13.16
C THR A 14 3.87 -7.88 -12.82
N LEU A 15 4.25 -6.63 -12.50
CA LEU A 15 5.63 -6.31 -12.15
C LEU A 15 6.07 -6.99 -10.85
N LEU A 16 5.21 -7.00 -9.83
CA LEU A 16 5.46 -7.71 -8.57
C LEU A 16 5.52 -9.23 -8.76
N SER A 17 4.66 -9.81 -9.61
CA SER A 17 4.72 -11.24 -9.94
C SER A 17 6.03 -11.61 -10.62
N SER A 18 6.50 -10.79 -11.57
CA SER A 18 7.80 -11.00 -12.22
C SER A 18 8.96 -10.96 -11.23
N LEU A 19 8.93 -10.03 -10.26
CA LEU A 19 9.88 -10.00 -9.16
C LEU A 19 9.85 -11.31 -8.34
N VAL A 20 8.66 -11.77 -7.95
CA VAL A 20 8.50 -13.01 -7.16
C VAL A 20 9.08 -14.21 -7.92
N GLU A 21 8.77 -14.35 -9.20
CA GLU A 21 9.27 -15.43 -10.06
C GLU A 21 10.78 -15.38 -10.23
N ARG A 22 11.33 -14.23 -10.66
CA ARG A 22 12.75 -14.09 -10.94
C ARG A 22 13.61 -14.22 -9.68
N SER A 23 13.10 -13.77 -8.54
CA SER A 23 13.83 -13.84 -7.25
C SER A 23 13.61 -15.15 -6.48
N GLU A 24 12.71 -16.02 -6.93
CA GLU A 24 12.25 -17.20 -6.16
C GLU A 24 11.79 -16.83 -4.74
N ALA A 25 11.14 -15.67 -4.62
CA ALA A 25 10.56 -15.21 -3.35
C ALA A 25 9.22 -15.91 -3.08
N VAL A 26 8.79 -15.86 -1.83
CA VAL A 26 7.45 -16.33 -1.42
C VAL A 26 6.39 -15.30 -1.81
N THR A 27 6.67 -14.03 -1.55
CA THR A 27 5.75 -12.93 -1.87
C THR A 27 6.50 -11.61 -1.99
N ALA A 28 5.91 -10.67 -2.73
CA ALA A 28 6.28 -9.27 -2.73
C ALA A 28 5.05 -8.41 -2.46
N LEU A 29 5.20 -7.36 -1.65
CA LEU A 29 4.18 -6.36 -1.36
C LEU A 29 4.73 -4.97 -1.65
N LEU A 30 3.90 -4.13 -2.25
CA LEU A 30 4.12 -2.69 -2.26
C LEU A 30 3.22 -2.07 -1.20
N ILE A 31 3.82 -1.36 -0.24
CA ILE A 31 3.11 -0.72 0.86
C ILE A 31 3.37 0.78 0.85
N SER A 32 2.41 1.58 1.30
CA SER A 32 2.62 3.01 1.54
C SER A 32 3.21 3.26 2.93
N ARG A 33 3.78 4.45 3.15
CA ARG A 33 4.29 4.87 4.47
C ARG A 33 3.22 4.94 5.56
N GLU A 34 1.94 5.01 5.17
CA GLU A 34 0.79 4.96 6.08
C GLU A 34 0.39 3.52 6.46
N GLY A 35 1.11 2.50 5.97
CA GLY A 35 0.85 1.10 6.30
C GLY A 35 -0.24 0.45 5.46
N MET A 36 -0.56 1.01 4.29
CA MET A 36 -1.55 0.45 3.37
C MET A 36 -0.89 -0.42 2.29
N CYS A 37 -1.43 -1.62 2.06
CA CYS A 37 -1.00 -2.49 0.98
C CYS A 37 -1.58 -2.01 -0.36
N VAL A 38 -0.71 -1.63 -1.30
CA VAL A 38 -1.07 -1.01 -2.59
C VAL A 38 -1.03 -2.01 -3.74
N GLY A 39 -0.21 -3.05 -3.61
CA GLY A 39 -0.12 -4.18 -4.53
C GLY A 39 0.59 -5.35 -3.88
N LYS A 40 0.29 -6.57 -4.33
CA LYS A 40 0.89 -7.80 -3.79
C LYS A 40 0.94 -8.89 -4.84
N ALA A 41 1.94 -9.78 -4.74
CA ALA A 41 2.09 -10.95 -5.60
C ALA A 41 2.71 -12.14 -4.85
N GLY A 42 2.55 -13.35 -5.39
CA GLY A 42 3.01 -14.59 -4.76
C GLY A 42 2.03 -15.15 -3.72
N SER A 43 2.52 -15.98 -2.78
CA SER A 43 1.71 -16.64 -1.77
C SER A 43 1.31 -15.66 -0.65
N THR A 44 0.24 -14.90 -0.91
CA THR A 44 -0.26 -13.88 0.03
C THR A 44 -1.34 -14.38 0.99
N GLU A 45 -1.88 -15.59 0.78
CA GLU A 45 -2.94 -16.16 1.62
C GLU A 45 -2.42 -16.55 3.02
N SER A 46 -1.15 -16.95 3.11
CA SER A 46 -0.49 -17.30 4.36
C SER A 46 0.01 -16.09 5.17
N LEU A 47 -0.06 -14.89 4.59
CA LEU A 47 0.49 -13.67 5.16
C LEU A 47 -0.62 -12.64 5.29
N ASN A 48 -0.93 -12.23 6.53
CA ASN A 48 -1.84 -11.11 6.77
C ASN A 48 -1.18 -9.82 6.23
N SER A 49 -1.41 -9.53 4.94
CA SER A 49 -0.78 -8.42 4.22
C SER A 49 -1.09 -7.06 4.84
N THR A 50 -2.27 -6.92 5.43
CA THR A 50 -2.69 -5.69 6.12
C THR A 50 -1.88 -5.50 7.39
N ALA A 51 -1.78 -6.53 8.23
CA ALA A 51 -0.96 -6.47 9.44
C ALA A 51 0.52 -6.25 9.11
N LEU A 52 1.04 -6.94 8.10
CA LEU A 52 2.42 -6.78 7.66
C LEU A 52 2.69 -5.35 7.17
N ALA A 53 1.80 -4.75 6.39
CA ALA A 53 1.95 -3.38 5.91
C ALA A 53 1.98 -2.37 7.07
N ALA A 54 1.06 -2.49 8.02
CA ALA A 54 1.01 -1.63 9.20
C ALA A 54 2.27 -1.75 10.07
N LEU A 55 2.72 -2.99 10.31
CA LEU A 55 3.93 -3.27 11.10
C LEU A 55 5.20 -2.75 10.42
N VAL A 56 5.33 -2.94 9.11
CA VAL A 56 6.50 -2.44 8.37
C VAL A 56 6.52 -0.91 8.36
N ALA A 57 5.38 -0.24 8.21
CA ALA A 57 5.32 1.22 8.32
C ALA A 57 5.76 1.73 9.69
N GLY A 58 5.27 1.11 10.77
CA GLY A 58 5.68 1.45 12.14
C GLY A 58 7.18 1.18 12.39
N MET A 59 7.67 0.04 11.90
CA MET A 59 9.09 -0.31 11.97
C MET A 59 9.97 0.70 11.21
N PHE A 60 9.55 1.10 10.01
CA PHE A 60 10.28 2.09 9.22
C PHE A 60 10.39 3.42 9.96
N ALA A 61 9.28 3.89 10.55
CA ALA A 61 9.27 5.11 11.37
C ALA A 61 10.26 5.02 12.54
N ALA A 62 10.29 3.89 13.26
CA ALA A 62 11.24 3.68 14.35
C ALA A 62 12.69 3.62 13.86
N THR A 63 12.95 2.98 12.73
CA THR A 63 14.32 2.86 12.18
C THR A 63 14.88 4.17 11.67
N ARG A 64 14.03 5.17 11.40
CA ARG A 64 14.48 6.53 11.05
C ARG A 64 15.15 7.22 12.24
N GLU A 65 14.65 7.00 13.46
CA GLU A 65 15.31 7.52 14.66
C GLU A 65 16.67 6.84 14.89
N VAL A 66 16.77 5.54 14.57
CA VAL A 66 18.05 4.83 14.58
C VAL A 66 19.00 5.42 13.54
N ALA A 67 18.52 5.70 12.32
CA ALA A 67 19.30 6.34 11.26
C ALA A 67 19.87 7.69 11.72
N ASN A 68 19.02 8.54 12.33
CA ASN A 68 19.42 9.83 12.86
C ASN A 68 20.56 9.70 13.90
N ILE A 69 20.47 8.73 14.81
CA ILE A 69 21.50 8.49 15.84
C ILE A 69 22.85 8.13 15.21
N VAL A 70 22.85 7.41 14.09
CA VAL A 70 24.09 6.99 13.40
C VAL A 70 24.53 7.96 12.29
N GLY A 71 23.86 9.11 12.14
CA GLY A 71 24.23 10.15 11.18
C GLY A 71 23.68 9.95 9.76
N GLU A 72 22.66 9.10 9.60
CA GLU A 72 21.97 8.84 8.32
C GLU A 72 20.58 9.49 8.32
N GLU A 73 20.10 9.94 7.15
CA GLU A 73 18.73 10.48 7.03
C GLU A 73 17.68 9.37 7.17
N GLN A 74 17.93 8.24 6.52
CA GLN A 74 17.09 7.03 6.56
C GLN A 74 17.83 5.85 5.93
N PHE A 75 17.53 4.63 6.37
CA PHE A 75 17.99 3.43 5.69
C PHE A 75 17.15 3.20 4.42
N SER A 76 17.82 3.08 3.28
CA SER A 76 17.16 2.79 1.99
C SER A 76 16.76 1.31 1.86
N ILE A 77 17.41 0.44 2.63
CA ILE A 77 17.19 -1.01 2.64
C ILE A 77 17.20 -1.48 4.10
N LEU A 78 16.22 -2.30 4.47
CA LEU A 78 16.24 -3.09 5.69
C LEU A 78 16.23 -4.58 5.34
N LEU A 79 16.91 -5.38 6.14
CA LEU A 79 16.96 -6.83 6.01
C LEU A 79 16.72 -7.44 7.38
N GLN A 80 15.77 -8.35 7.46
CA GLN A 80 15.52 -9.14 8.65
C GLN A 80 15.74 -10.61 8.34
N GLN A 81 16.67 -11.23 9.05
CA GLN A 81 17.00 -12.64 8.88
C GLN A 81 16.31 -13.44 10.00
N GLY A 82 15.27 -14.20 9.65
CA GLY A 82 14.73 -15.24 10.54
C GLY A 82 15.33 -16.62 10.26
N GLU A 83 14.89 -17.64 10.99
CA GLU A 83 15.35 -19.03 10.79
C GLU A 83 14.77 -19.67 9.53
N LYS A 84 13.50 -19.37 9.22
CA LYS A 84 12.78 -19.94 8.07
C LYS A 84 12.51 -18.93 6.97
N ARG A 85 12.34 -17.66 7.35
CA ARG A 85 11.92 -16.59 6.45
C ARG A 85 12.75 -15.35 6.71
N HIS A 86 13.05 -14.67 5.63
CA HIS A 86 13.79 -13.43 5.60
C HIS A 86 12.92 -12.37 4.92
N ILE A 87 13.12 -11.12 5.33
CA ILE A 87 12.37 -9.99 4.82
C ILE A 87 13.37 -8.97 4.29
N HIS A 88 13.27 -8.65 3.00
CA HIS A 88 13.94 -7.53 2.37
C HIS A 88 12.95 -6.38 2.20
N ILE A 89 13.28 -5.21 2.71
CA ILE A 89 12.48 -4.00 2.58
C ILE A 89 13.34 -2.96 1.85
N SER A 90 12.78 -2.35 0.81
CA SER A 90 13.43 -1.25 0.08
C SER A 90 12.49 -0.07 -0.07
N LEU A 91 13.05 1.15 0.03
CA LEU A 91 12.31 2.37 -0.25
C LEU A 91 12.06 2.53 -1.75
N ILE A 92 10.82 2.86 -2.10
CA ILE A 92 10.39 3.13 -3.47
C ILE A 92 9.92 4.59 -3.53
N GLY A 93 10.82 5.46 -4.01
CA GLY A 93 10.60 6.90 -3.99
C GLY A 93 10.42 7.41 -2.55
N GLN A 94 9.54 8.40 -2.37
CA GLN A 94 9.30 9.01 -1.06
C GLN A 94 8.09 8.43 -0.30
N ARG A 95 7.20 7.71 -0.98
CA ARG A 95 5.86 7.38 -0.44
C ARG A 95 5.66 5.89 -0.18
N TYR A 96 6.48 5.04 -0.78
CA TYR A 96 6.26 3.61 -0.80
C TYR A 96 7.47 2.83 -0.30
N MET A 97 7.21 1.61 0.13
CA MET A 97 8.18 0.59 0.49
C MET A 97 7.81 -0.70 -0.23
N MET A 98 8.80 -1.43 -0.72
CA MET A 98 8.62 -2.77 -1.26
C MET A 98 9.15 -3.78 -0.25
N VAL A 99 8.30 -4.74 0.11
CA VAL A 99 8.58 -5.83 1.04
C VAL A 99 8.66 -7.12 0.24
N VAL A 100 9.75 -7.87 0.37
CA VAL A 100 9.94 -9.18 -0.26
C VAL A 100 10.24 -10.21 0.82
N VAL A 101 9.44 -11.28 0.86
CA VAL A 101 9.62 -12.39 1.82
C VAL A 101 10.18 -13.59 1.08
N PHE A 102 11.25 -14.20 1.60
CA PHE A 102 11.94 -15.33 0.98
C PHE A 102 12.46 -16.31 2.04
N GLU A 103 12.71 -17.58 1.68
CA GLU A 103 13.01 -18.65 2.66
C GLU A 103 14.48 -19.09 2.69
N ASP A 104 15.19 -19.02 1.57
CA ASP A 104 16.60 -19.38 1.47
C ASP A 104 17.49 -18.11 1.50
N TYR A 105 18.27 -17.93 2.57
CA TYR A 105 19.14 -16.76 2.72
C TYR A 105 20.13 -16.59 1.56
N THR A 106 20.55 -17.67 0.90
CA THR A 106 21.46 -17.61 -0.24
C THR A 106 20.86 -16.83 -1.42
N ARG A 107 19.53 -16.73 -1.48
CA ARG A 107 18.80 -15.94 -2.50
C ARG A 107 18.90 -14.43 -2.28
N ILE A 108 19.43 -13.94 -1.15
CA ILE A 108 19.45 -12.50 -0.85
C ILE A 108 20.08 -11.65 -1.96
N GLY A 109 21.16 -12.12 -2.59
CA GLY A 109 21.81 -11.41 -3.69
C GLY A 109 20.86 -11.25 -4.88
N ARG A 110 20.14 -12.33 -5.23
CA ARG A 110 19.14 -12.32 -6.29
C ARG A 110 17.95 -11.45 -5.92
N VAL A 111 17.37 -11.61 -4.74
CA VAL A 111 16.26 -10.78 -4.22
C VAL A 111 16.60 -9.29 -4.32
N ARG A 112 17.80 -8.88 -3.89
CA ARG A 112 18.24 -7.47 -3.97
C ARG A 112 18.43 -6.99 -5.40
N HIS A 113 19.00 -7.81 -6.27
CA HIS A 113 19.18 -7.47 -7.69
C HIS A 113 17.83 -7.27 -8.37
N GLU A 114 16.93 -8.22 -8.17
CA GLU A 114 15.59 -8.26 -8.73
C GLU A 114 14.73 -7.09 -8.24
N ALA A 115 14.72 -6.87 -6.92
CA ALA A 115 14.04 -5.75 -6.29
C ALA A 115 14.50 -4.41 -6.88
N ARG A 116 15.81 -4.21 -7.01
CA ARG A 116 16.38 -3.00 -7.61
C ARG A 116 16.01 -2.86 -9.09
N SER A 117 15.95 -3.96 -9.84
CA SER A 117 15.70 -3.94 -11.28
C SER A 117 14.32 -3.41 -11.66
N ILE A 118 13.31 -3.62 -10.80
CA ILE A 118 11.93 -3.21 -11.10
C ILE A 118 11.59 -1.79 -10.63
N VAL A 119 12.46 -1.15 -9.84
CA VAL A 119 12.20 0.18 -9.24
C VAL A 119 11.84 1.25 -10.29
N PRO A 120 12.52 1.38 -11.44
CA PRO A 120 12.19 2.42 -12.42
C PRO A 120 10.78 2.27 -13.00
N ASP A 121 10.37 1.04 -13.33
CA ASP A 121 9.04 0.77 -13.87
C ASP A 121 7.96 0.93 -12.81
N LEU A 122 8.27 0.54 -11.57
CA LEU A 122 7.39 0.72 -10.43
C LEU A 122 7.09 2.20 -10.16
N LEU A 123 8.12 3.06 -10.19
CA LEU A 123 7.95 4.50 -10.03
C LEU A 123 7.09 5.11 -11.14
N ARG A 124 7.31 4.72 -12.40
CA ARG A 124 6.48 5.18 -13.53
C ARG A 124 5.00 4.83 -13.35
N ILE A 125 4.69 3.60 -12.93
CA ILE A 125 3.31 3.17 -12.70
C ILE A 125 2.68 3.97 -11.55
N LEU A 126 3.44 4.23 -10.48
CA LEU A 126 2.97 4.97 -9.31
C LEU A 126 2.74 6.45 -9.62
N GLU A 127 3.65 7.10 -10.35
CA GLU A 127 3.50 8.48 -10.81
C GLU A 127 2.26 8.67 -11.68
N ASN A 128 2.02 7.76 -12.62
CA ASN A 128 0.82 7.79 -13.46
C ASN A 128 -0.45 7.66 -12.63
N ARG A 129 -0.45 6.76 -11.64
CA ARG A 129 -1.59 6.56 -10.73
C ARG A 129 -1.87 7.81 -9.87
N GLU A 130 -0.83 8.49 -9.40
CA GLU A 130 -0.98 9.73 -8.64
C GLU A 130 -1.51 10.88 -9.49
N ARG A 131 -1.07 10.96 -10.75
CA ARG A 131 -1.53 11.98 -11.70
C ARG A 131 -3.02 11.83 -12.01
N THR A 132 -3.47 10.62 -12.36
CA THR A 132 -4.90 10.36 -12.58
C THR A 132 -5.73 10.71 -11.35
N ARG A 133 -5.25 10.39 -10.14
CA ARG A 133 -5.97 10.72 -8.91
C ARG A 133 -6.07 12.23 -8.65
N LYS A 134 -5.05 13.01 -9.03
CA LYS A 134 -5.08 14.47 -8.91
C LYS A 134 -6.02 15.09 -9.93
N GLU A 135 -5.99 14.60 -11.18
CA GLU A 135 -6.91 15.02 -12.24
C GLU A 135 -8.36 14.73 -11.84
N ASP A 136 -8.67 13.54 -11.33
CA ASP A 136 -10.01 13.20 -10.79
C ASP A 136 -10.42 14.11 -9.61
N ALA A 137 -9.48 14.48 -8.74
CA ALA A 137 -9.75 15.34 -7.58
C ALA A 137 -9.94 16.81 -7.97
N GLU A 138 -9.26 17.28 -9.01
CA GLU A 138 -9.41 18.63 -9.58
C GLU A 138 -10.73 18.74 -10.35
N ASP A 139 -11.16 17.69 -11.08
CA ASP A 139 -12.50 17.61 -11.67
C ASP A 139 -13.62 17.57 -10.62
N LEU A 140 -13.34 17.12 -9.39
CA LEU A 140 -14.27 17.22 -8.26
C LEU A 140 -14.36 18.61 -7.62
N SER A 141 -13.65 19.62 -8.13
CA SER A 141 -13.75 21.01 -7.65
C SER A 141 -15.00 21.72 -8.18
N VAL A 142 -16.18 21.32 -7.69
CA VAL A 142 -17.43 22.05 -7.96
C VAL A 142 -18.27 22.16 -6.68
N PRO A 143 -18.85 23.35 -6.38
CA PRO A 143 -19.90 23.55 -5.38
C PRO A 143 -21.00 22.46 -5.36
N GLU A 144 -21.24 21.81 -6.50
CA GLU A 144 -22.16 20.68 -6.72
C GLU A 144 -21.81 19.43 -5.89
N PHE A 145 -20.53 19.11 -5.66
CA PHE A 145 -20.16 17.98 -4.79
C PHE A 145 -20.49 18.27 -3.33
N ARG A 146 -20.31 19.53 -2.89
CA ARG A 146 -20.66 19.94 -1.52
C ARG A 146 -22.16 19.84 -1.29
N GLU A 147 -22.95 20.27 -2.26
CA GLU A 147 -24.42 20.17 -2.22
C GLU A 147 -24.89 18.71 -2.25
N TYR A 148 -24.28 17.86 -3.08
CA TYR A 148 -24.56 16.43 -3.11
C TYR A 148 -24.20 15.74 -1.78
N ALA A 149 -23.04 16.05 -1.21
CA ALA A 149 -22.59 15.49 0.06
C ALA A 149 -23.49 15.90 1.24
N LEU A 150 -23.91 17.18 1.29
CA LEU A 150 -24.86 17.66 2.29
C LEU A 150 -26.21 16.93 2.18
N ASN A 151 -26.76 16.84 0.97
CA ASN A 151 -28.02 16.13 0.72
C ASN A 151 -27.95 14.61 1.00
N LEU A 152 -26.78 14.00 0.90
CA LEU A 152 -26.57 12.59 1.23
C LEU A 152 -26.47 12.37 2.73
N ILE A 153 -25.73 13.24 3.43
CA ILE A 153 -25.64 13.25 4.90
C ILE A 153 -27.04 13.37 5.50
N ASP A 154 -27.84 14.34 5.05
CA ASP A 154 -29.20 14.53 5.55
C ASP A 154 -30.06 13.28 5.36
N ARG A 155 -29.95 12.59 4.21
CA ARG A 155 -30.68 11.33 3.96
C ARG A 155 -30.23 10.17 4.86
N ILE A 156 -28.97 10.12 5.27
CA ILE A 156 -28.46 9.08 6.16
C ILE A 156 -28.99 9.30 7.58
N PHE A 157 -29.14 10.56 8.02
CA PHE A 157 -29.54 10.89 9.39
C PHE A 157 -31.06 11.03 9.60
N VAL A 158 -31.85 11.28 8.54
CA VAL A 158 -33.32 11.40 8.64
C VAL A 158 -34.05 10.05 8.80
N VAL A 159 -33.39 8.91 8.54
CA VAL A 159 -34.00 7.57 8.68
C VAL A 159 -34.13 7.10 10.16
N GLY A 160 -33.74 7.93 11.13
CA GLY A 160 -33.68 7.55 12.55
C GLY A 160 -34.72 8.18 13.49
N GLU A 161 -35.65 9.03 13.04
CA GLU A 161 -36.55 9.78 13.94
C GLU A 161 -38.04 9.39 13.93
N GLU A 162 -38.45 8.36 13.19
CA GLU A 162 -39.82 7.83 13.28
C GLU A 162 -39.82 6.44 13.89
N ASP A 163 -39.80 6.35 15.24
CA ASP A 163 -40.42 5.21 15.96
C ASP A 163 -40.63 5.39 17.49
N ASP A 164 -40.33 6.54 18.09
CA ASP A 164 -40.49 6.74 19.55
C ASP A 164 -41.66 7.66 19.97
N ALA A 165 -42.80 7.55 19.28
CA ALA A 165 -44.01 8.29 19.67
C ALA A 165 -45.32 7.51 19.53
N SER A 166 -45.41 6.30 20.08
CA SER A 166 -46.72 5.76 20.49
C SER A 166 -46.63 4.73 21.62
N SER A 167 -46.60 5.20 22.87
CA SER A 167 -47.27 4.50 23.97
C SER A 167 -47.52 5.46 25.14
N GLY A 168 -48.63 6.18 25.06
CA GLY A 168 -49.14 7.00 26.14
C GLY A 168 -50.65 7.12 26.04
N SER A 169 -51.34 6.66 27.09
CA SER A 169 -52.77 6.79 27.41
C SER A 169 -53.78 5.88 26.70
N GLY A 170 -54.27 4.92 27.48
CA GLY A 170 -55.46 4.10 27.29
C GLY A 170 -55.65 3.21 28.51
#